data_AF-A0A7X2M003-F1
#
_entry.id   AF-A0A7X2M003-F1
#
_cell.length_a   1.000
_cell.length_b   1.000
_cell.length_c   1.000
_cell.angle_alpha   90.00
_cell.angle_beta   90.00
_cell.angle_gamma   90.00
#
_symmetry.space_group_name_H-M   'P 1'
#
loop_
_entity.id
_entity.type
_entity.pdbx_description
1 polymer ?
#
loop_
_entity_poly.entity_id
_entity_poly.type
_entity_poly.pdbx_seq_one_letter_code
_entity_poly.pdbx_strand_id
1 'polypeptide(L)'
;MKKIAMTIMTCFMMIGCAPEQNMNKEQSSGEEESWAYEFVKYIGANYEITSTEATEDVKGEKLGEVERNIVDLDVEGESEEVNFDSNSLEVGTPLYQHTENSESLLYEMDGKLFILEKKK
;
A
#
# COMPACT_ATOMS: atom_id res chain seq x y z
N MET A 1 -43.47 -26.22 -53.25
CA MET A 1 -42.65 -26.40 -54.47
C MET A 1 -41.20 -26.05 -54.15
N LYS A 2 -40.31 -26.95 -54.57
CA LYS A 2 -38.86 -26.97 -54.37
C LYS A 2 -38.15 -25.75 -54.97
N LYS A 3 -37.18 -25.16 -54.24
CA LYS A 3 -35.89 -24.60 -54.72
C LYS A 3 -34.96 -24.60 -53.48
N ILE A 4 -34.25 -25.70 -53.17
CA ILE A 4 -32.91 -26.07 -53.64
C ILE A 4 -31.95 -24.86 -53.76
N ALA A 5 -31.13 -24.74 -52.72
CA ALA A 5 -29.70 -24.43 -52.67
C ALA A 5 -29.10 -23.44 -53.68
N MET A 6 -28.41 -22.42 -53.15
CA MET A 6 -27.02 -22.20 -53.57
C MET A 6 -26.22 -21.49 -52.47
N THR A 7 -25.32 -22.27 -51.89
CA THR A 7 -24.21 -21.90 -51.02
C THR A 7 -23.29 -20.87 -51.69
N ILE A 8 -22.97 -19.78 -50.98
CA ILE A 8 -21.76 -18.97 -51.17
C ILE A 8 -21.31 -18.63 -49.73
N MET A 9 -20.61 -19.53 -49.04
CA MET A 9 -19.15 -19.56 -48.94
C MET A 9 -18.48 -18.21 -49.22
N THR A 10 -18.38 -17.40 -48.16
CA THR A 10 -17.34 -16.38 -48.07
C THR A 10 -16.77 -16.41 -46.65
N CYS A 11 -15.82 -17.33 -46.43
CA CYS A 11 -14.91 -17.26 -45.29
C CYS A 11 -13.97 -16.06 -45.49
N PHE A 12 -14.35 -14.89 -45.00
CA PHE A 12 -13.39 -13.83 -44.76
C PHE A 12 -12.60 -14.17 -43.49
N MET A 13 -11.48 -14.87 -43.69
CA MET A 13 -10.37 -14.84 -42.75
C MET A 13 -9.84 -13.40 -42.70
N MET A 14 -10.31 -12.62 -41.74
CA MET A 14 -9.61 -11.39 -41.35
C MET A 14 -8.50 -11.77 -40.37
N ILE A 15 -7.36 -12.18 -40.93
CA ILE A 15 -6.08 -12.12 -40.21
C ILE A 15 -5.62 -10.67 -40.33
N GLY A 16 -5.58 -9.98 -39.21
CA GLY A 16 -5.16 -8.57 -39.16
C GLY A 16 -5.30 -7.98 -37.77
N CYS A 17 -4.62 -8.54 -36.78
CA CYS A 17 -4.28 -7.78 -35.57
C CYS A 17 -2.79 -7.47 -35.67
N ALA A 18 -2.49 -6.26 -36.15
CA ALA A 18 -1.15 -5.69 -36.10
C ALA A 18 -0.73 -5.50 -34.64
N PRO A 19 0.56 -5.64 -34.30
CA PRO A 19 1.04 -5.33 -32.97
C PRO A 19 1.40 -3.85 -32.94
N GLU A 20 0.70 -3.04 -32.16
CA GLU A 20 1.26 -1.77 -31.68
C GLU A 20 0.57 -1.26 -30.42
N GLN A 21 1.34 -1.35 -29.34
CA GLN A 21 1.60 -0.39 -28.26
C GLN A 21 0.46 0.51 -27.73
N ASN A 22 0.38 0.49 -26.40
CA ASN A 22 0.01 1.59 -25.52
C ASN A 22 -1.34 2.26 -25.78
N MET A 23 -2.31 1.99 -24.90
CA MET A 23 -2.90 3.05 -24.09
C MET A 23 -3.36 2.48 -22.75
N ASN A 24 -2.88 3.13 -21.69
CA ASN A 24 -3.50 3.26 -20.38
C ASN A 24 -4.88 2.62 -20.29
N LYS A 25 -4.99 1.54 -19.52
CA LYS A 25 -6.26 1.30 -18.84
C LYS A 25 -6.34 2.33 -17.73
N GLU A 26 -6.97 3.43 -18.07
CA GLU A 26 -7.44 4.48 -17.18
C GLU A 26 -7.92 3.90 -15.85
N GLN A 27 -7.36 4.50 -14.79
CA GLN A 27 -8.17 5.11 -13.75
C GLN A 27 -8.93 4.12 -12.87
N SER A 28 -8.21 3.48 -11.94
CA SER A 28 -8.78 3.30 -10.60
C SER A 28 -8.71 4.65 -9.87
N SER A 29 -9.48 5.63 -10.33
CA SER A 29 -9.93 6.73 -9.46
C SER A 29 -11.13 6.17 -8.71
N GLY A 30 -10.88 5.17 -7.86
CA GLY A 30 -11.67 5.07 -6.64
C GLY A 30 -11.31 6.35 -5.90
N GLU A 31 -12.31 7.14 -5.51
CA GLU A 31 -12.11 8.25 -4.60
C GLU A 31 -11.38 7.68 -3.38
N GLU A 32 -10.05 7.83 -3.35
CA GLU A 32 -9.22 7.29 -2.28
C GLU A 32 -9.69 8.03 -1.03
N GLU A 33 -10.45 7.34 -0.18
CA GLU A 33 -10.86 7.84 1.13
C GLU A 33 -9.58 7.92 1.98
N SER A 34 -8.81 8.98 1.71
CA SER A 34 -7.48 9.19 2.23
C SER A 34 -7.60 9.59 3.69
N TRP A 35 -6.83 8.90 4.53
CA TRP A 35 -6.74 9.19 5.95
C TRP A 35 -6.38 10.67 6.19
N ALA A 36 -6.92 11.24 7.26
CA ALA A 36 -6.65 12.65 7.60
C ALA A 36 -5.17 12.93 7.94
N TYR A 37 -4.35 11.88 8.11
CA TYR A 37 -2.92 11.94 8.41
C TYR A 37 -2.20 10.68 7.91
N GLU A 38 -0.88 10.78 7.78
CA GLU A 38 0.01 9.66 7.49
C GLU A 38 0.26 8.83 8.76
N PHE A 39 0.21 7.50 8.67
CA PHE A 39 0.25 6.64 9.84
C PHE A 39 0.93 5.28 9.64
N VAL A 40 1.21 4.66 10.79
CA VAL A 40 1.57 3.25 10.95
C VAL A 40 0.61 2.60 11.96
N LYS A 41 0.03 1.45 11.63
CA LYS A 41 -0.79 0.63 12.55
C LYS A 41 0.05 -0.51 13.11
N TYR A 42 0.00 -0.68 14.42
CA TYR A 42 0.73 -1.73 15.16
C TYR A 42 -0.03 -2.13 16.42
N ILE A 43 -0.28 -3.44 16.61
CA ILE A 43 -1.01 -4.01 17.78
C ILE A 43 -2.30 -3.23 18.09
N GLY A 44 -3.12 -2.97 17.06
CA GLY A 44 -4.39 -2.26 17.19
C GLY A 44 -4.29 -0.78 17.56
N ALA A 45 -3.08 -0.20 17.65
CA ALA A 45 -2.88 1.23 17.82
C ALA A 45 -2.45 1.88 16.49
N ASN A 46 -2.85 3.12 16.29
CA ASN A 46 -2.42 3.96 15.17
C ASN A 46 -1.36 4.94 15.68
N TYR A 47 -0.30 5.10 14.90
CA TYR A 47 0.78 6.04 15.14
C TYR A 47 0.88 6.98 13.95
N GLU A 48 0.84 8.28 14.19
CA GLU A 48 1.05 9.28 13.15
C GLU A 48 2.52 9.38 12.79
N ILE A 49 2.78 9.47 11.50
CA ILE A 49 4.10 9.74 10.95
C ILE A 49 4.36 11.23 11.06
N THR A 50 5.42 11.58 11.79
CA THR A 50 5.86 12.97 11.93
C THR A 50 7.14 13.21 11.14
N SER A 51 7.41 14.48 10.84
CA SER A 51 8.68 14.94 10.26
C SER A 51 9.73 15.26 11.34
N THR A 52 9.47 14.89 12.59
CA THR A 52 10.38 15.16 13.72
C THR A 52 11.52 14.15 13.69
N GLU A 53 12.73 14.63 13.38
CA GLU A 53 13.96 13.83 13.48
C GLU A 53 14.26 13.48 14.94
N ALA A 54 14.67 12.24 15.18
CA ALA A 54 15.17 11.74 16.45
C ALA A 54 16.67 11.47 16.37
N THR A 55 17.33 11.52 17.52
CA THR A 55 18.75 11.18 17.64
C THR A 55 18.94 9.68 17.85
N GLU A 56 20.10 9.13 17.47
CA GLU A 56 20.37 7.69 17.60
C GLU A 56 20.39 7.19 19.05
N ASP A 57 20.61 8.06 20.04
CA ASP A 57 20.62 7.69 21.47
C ASP A 57 19.25 7.26 22.00
N VAL A 58 18.16 7.66 21.35
CA VAL A 58 16.81 7.24 21.74
C VAL A 58 16.34 5.97 21.02
N LYS A 59 17.17 5.40 20.14
CA LYS A 59 16.88 4.18 19.37
C LYS A 59 16.97 2.93 20.24
N GLY A 60 15.85 2.23 20.36
CA GLY A 60 15.75 0.95 21.07
C GLY A 60 15.85 -0.26 20.16
N GLU A 61 15.25 -1.37 20.60
CA GLU A 61 15.20 -2.62 19.84
C GLU A 61 14.41 -2.46 18.53
N LYS A 62 14.85 -3.16 17.46
CA LYS A 62 14.06 -3.26 16.22
C LYS A 62 12.81 -4.08 16.52
N LEU A 63 11.65 -3.48 16.30
CA LEU A 63 10.35 -4.12 16.51
C LEU A 63 9.91 -4.90 15.27
N GLY A 64 10.28 -4.40 14.08
CA GLY A 64 9.91 -5.02 12.82
C GLY A 64 10.14 -4.08 11.64
N GLU A 65 9.38 -4.30 10.58
CA GLU A 65 9.38 -3.46 9.38
C GLU A 65 7.97 -3.37 8.80
N VAL A 66 7.70 -2.31 8.04
CA VAL A 66 6.43 -2.15 7.33
C VAL A 66 6.25 -3.33 6.37
N GLU A 67 5.13 -4.05 6.47
CA GLU A 67 4.87 -5.23 5.66
C GLU A 67 3.96 -4.95 4.47
N ARG A 68 3.04 -3.99 4.62
CA ARG A 68 2.11 -3.61 3.56
C ARG A 68 1.67 -2.16 3.66
N ASN A 69 1.28 -1.63 2.51
CA ASN A 69 0.61 -0.34 2.43
C ASN A 69 -0.91 -0.49 2.45
N ILE A 70 -1.59 0.31 3.29
CA ILE A 70 -3.05 0.31 3.40
C ILE A 70 -3.62 1.70 3.13
N VAL A 71 -4.74 1.75 2.42
CA VAL A 71 -5.40 3.01 2.03
C VAL A 71 -6.80 3.16 2.64
N ASP A 72 -7.44 2.08 3.10
CA ASP A 72 -8.83 2.09 3.57
C ASP A 72 -8.97 2.22 5.10
N LEU A 73 -10.04 2.91 5.52
CA LEU A 73 -10.41 3.14 6.94
C LEU A 73 -10.84 1.86 7.68
N ASP A 74 -11.40 0.89 6.96
CA ASP A 74 -11.98 -0.35 7.50
C ASP A 74 -11.14 -1.59 7.12
N VAL A 75 -9.85 -1.61 7.46
CA VAL A 75 -9.14 -2.89 7.51
C VAL A 75 -9.56 -3.63 8.78
N GLU A 76 -10.78 -4.15 8.78
CA GLU A 76 -11.26 -5.19 9.70
C GLU A 76 -10.51 -6.49 9.38
N GLY A 77 -9.24 -6.54 9.75
CA GLY A 77 -8.44 -7.75 9.74
C GLY A 77 -8.26 -8.22 11.17
N GLU A 78 -8.80 -9.40 11.50
CA GLU A 78 -8.37 -10.20 12.65
C GLU A 78 -6.87 -10.47 12.51
N SER A 79 -6.04 -9.52 12.95
CA SER A 79 -4.59 -9.62 12.79
C SER A 79 -4.04 -10.23 14.07
N GLU A 80 -4.12 -11.56 14.14
CA GLU A 80 -3.39 -12.36 15.12
C GLU A 80 -1.86 -12.30 14.88
N GLU A 81 -1.43 -11.78 13.73
CA GLU A 81 -0.03 -11.47 13.41
C GLU A 81 0.30 -10.00 13.70
N VAL A 82 1.40 -9.80 14.43
CA VAL A 82 1.94 -8.50 14.83
C VAL A 82 2.60 -7.85 13.60
N ASN A 83 1.80 -7.27 12.73
CA ASN A 83 2.27 -6.68 11.47
C ASN A 83 2.24 -5.14 11.54
N PHE A 84 3.20 -4.49 10.88
CA PHE A 84 3.21 -3.05 10.70
C PHE A 84 2.61 -2.68 9.35
N ASP A 85 1.47 -2.02 9.39
CA ASP A 85 0.80 -1.49 8.19
C ASP A 85 1.00 0.01 8.12
N SER A 86 1.21 0.59 6.93
CA SER A 86 1.33 2.04 6.77
C SER A 86 0.59 2.57 5.55
N ASN A 87 0.10 3.80 5.56
CA ASN A 87 -0.41 4.43 4.34
C ASN A 87 0.62 5.24 3.56
N SER A 88 1.82 5.49 4.10
CA SER A 88 2.82 6.35 3.43
C SER A 88 4.26 5.82 3.48
N LEU A 89 4.63 4.98 4.46
CA LEU A 89 5.97 4.41 4.49
C LEU A 89 6.11 3.24 3.52
N GLU A 90 7.26 3.11 2.88
CA GLU A 90 7.54 1.99 1.98
C GLU A 90 7.63 0.67 2.76
N VAL A 91 7.20 -0.42 2.12
CA VAL A 91 7.41 -1.78 2.63
C VAL A 91 8.90 -2.02 2.87
N GLY A 92 9.24 -2.62 4.02
CA GLY A 92 10.61 -2.83 4.48
C GLY A 92 11.17 -1.69 5.33
N THR A 93 10.46 -0.57 5.48
CA THR A 93 10.89 0.51 6.38
C THR A 93 10.98 -0.03 7.81
N PRO A 94 12.17 -0.01 8.46
CA PRO A 94 12.34 -0.60 9.78
C PRO A 94 11.77 0.31 10.87
N LEU A 95 11.16 -0.31 11.88
CA LEU A 95 10.62 0.35 13.05
C LEU A 95 11.31 -0.09 14.33
N TYR A 96 11.48 0.84 15.26
CA TYR A 96 12.20 0.66 16.51
C TYR A 96 11.40 1.20 17.70
N GLN A 97 11.69 0.65 18.87
CA GLN A 97 11.22 1.20 20.14
C GLN A 97 11.87 2.56 20.39
N HIS A 98 11.12 3.53 20.91
CA HIS A 98 11.68 4.75 21.48
C HIS A 98 12.02 4.50 22.96
N THR A 99 13.28 4.63 23.36
CA THR A 99 13.72 4.25 24.72
C THR A 99 13.27 5.23 25.80
N GLU A 100 13.13 6.51 25.47
CA GLU A 100 12.71 7.55 26.42
C GLU A 100 11.19 7.81 26.47
N ASN A 101 10.43 7.40 25.45
CA ASN A 101 8.99 7.64 25.37
C ASN A 101 8.23 6.40 24.89
N SER A 102 7.54 5.72 25.82
CA SER A 102 6.79 4.49 25.52
C SER A 102 5.54 4.68 24.66
N GLU A 103 5.06 5.92 24.50
CA GLU A 103 3.92 6.24 23.63
C GLU A 103 4.37 6.62 22.21
N SER A 104 5.67 6.51 21.90
CA SER A 104 6.22 6.78 20.59
C SER A 104 7.00 5.58 20.06
N LEU A 105 7.06 5.49 18.74
CA LEU A 105 7.95 4.58 18.02
C LEU A 105 8.90 5.40 17.14
N LEU A 106 9.87 4.74 16.55
CA LEU A 106 10.79 5.33 15.59
C LEU A 106 10.72 4.58 14.27
N TYR A 107 10.87 5.29 13.16
CA TYR A 107 11.14 4.69 11.85
C TYR A 107 12.46 5.23 11.30
N GLU A 108 13.16 4.43 10.49
CA GLU A 108 14.40 4.84 9.84
C GLU A 108 14.20 4.97 8.34
N MET A 109 14.54 6.14 7.79
CA MET A 109 14.49 6.44 6.37
C MET A 109 15.78 7.17 5.99
N ASP A 110 16.45 6.70 4.93
CA ASP A 110 17.72 7.25 4.46
C ASP A 110 18.80 7.38 5.57
N GLY A 111 18.83 6.42 6.50
CA GLY A 111 19.77 6.40 7.62
C GLY A 111 19.52 7.45 8.70
N LYS A 112 18.32 8.06 8.71
CA LYS A 112 17.87 8.98 9.76
C LYS A 112 16.67 8.40 10.50
N LEU A 113 16.59 8.67 11.80
CA LEU A 113 15.45 8.31 12.63
C LEU A 113 14.44 9.43 12.72
N PHE A 114 13.18 9.05 12.74
CA PHE A 114 12.05 9.95 12.87
C PHE A 114 11.02 9.39 13.84
N ILE A 115 10.24 10.27 14.47
CA ILE A 115 9.28 9.92 15.51
C ILE A 115 7.92 9.56 14.88
N LEU A 116 7.34 8.47 15.39
CA LEU A 116 5.93 8.14 15.25
C LEU A 116 5.20 8.42 16.57
N GLU A 117 4.12 9.20 16.52
CA GLU A 117 3.33 9.57 17.70
C GLU A 117 2.03 8.78 17.77
N LYS A 118 1.80 8.07 18.87
CA LYS A 118 0.57 7.31 19.06
C LYS A 118 -0.66 8.23 19.11
N LYS A 119 -1.65 7.92 18.29
CA LYS A 119 -2.96 8.59 18.31
C LYS A 119 -3.88 7.91 19.32
N LYS A 120 -4.72 8.73 19.96
CA LYS A 120 -5.70 8.32 20.98
C LYS A 120 -7.01 7.87 20.36
#